data_AF-A0A0G4JUY3-F1
#
_entry.id   AF-A0A0G4JUY3-F1
#
_cell.length_a   1.000
_cell.length_b   1.000
_cell.length_c   1.000
_cell.angle_alpha   90.00
_cell.angle_beta   90.00
_cell.angle_gamma   90.00
#
_symmetry.space_group_name_H-M   'P 1'
#
loop_
_entity.id
_entity.type
_entity.pdbx_description
1 polymer ?
#
loop_
_entity_poly.entity_id
_entity_poly.type
_entity_poly.pdbx_seq_one_letter_code
_entity_poly.pdbx_strand_id
1 'polypeptide(L)'
;MASIYSDEYQRVIKALREARIAKGVTQESLAQALDRPQSFIAKVENGERRLDIVEFVHLARLLSIDPISIIGKIPAKHKPLSAK
;
A
#
# COMPACT_ATOMS: atom_id res chain seq x y z
N MET A 1 5.39 -7.38 17.65
CA MET A 1 5.81 -6.25 16.78
C MET A 1 4.59 -5.70 16.06
N ALA A 2 4.39 -4.39 16.01
CA ALA A 2 3.27 -3.83 15.25
C ALA A 2 3.44 -4.13 13.76
N SER A 3 2.40 -4.67 13.12
CA SER A 3 2.40 -5.12 11.71
C SER A 3 2.80 -4.03 10.70
N ILE A 4 2.81 -2.75 11.08
CA ILE A 4 3.25 -1.65 10.22
C ILE A 4 4.77 -1.66 9.97
N TYR A 5 5.54 -2.31 10.86
CA TYR A 5 6.99 -2.44 10.74
C TYR A 5 7.41 -3.78 10.12
N SER A 6 6.46 -4.62 9.69
CA SER A 6 6.84 -5.85 9.02
C SER A 6 7.42 -5.56 7.65
N ASP A 7 8.44 -6.31 7.25
CA ASP A 7 9.06 -6.19 5.93
C ASP A 7 8.02 -6.34 4.81
N GLU A 8 7.01 -7.19 5.01
CA GLU A 8 5.91 -7.38 4.06
C GLU A 8 5.08 -6.12 3.86
N TYR A 9 4.70 -5.45 4.96
CA TYR A 9 3.91 -4.23 4.88
C TYR A 9 4.71 -3.11 4.21
N GLN A 10 5.99 -2.96 4.59
CA GLN A 10 6.87 -1.96 3.99
C GLN A 10 7.08 -2.20 2.49
N ARG A 11 7.13 -3.45 2.01
CA ARG A 11 7.17 -3.77 0.57
C ARG A 11 5.93 -3.30 -0.18
N VAL A 12 4.74 -3.48 0.41
CA VAL A 12 3.48 -2.99 -0.18
C VAL A 12 3.48 -1.48 -0.30
N ILE A 13 3.82 -0.77 0.79
CA ILE A 13 3.86 0.70 0.80
C ILE A 13 4.91 1.24 -0.18
N LYS A 14 6.09 0.63 -0.21
CA LYS A 14 7.15 0.99 -1.15
C LYS A 14 6.68 0.84 -2.60
N ALA A 15 6.00 -0.26 -2.95
CA ALA A 15 5.49 -0.48 -4.30
C ALA A 15 4.47 0.60 -4.73
N LEU A 16 3.56 1.00 -3.83
CA LEU A 16 2.61 2.08 -4.11
C LEU A 16 3.33 3.42 -4.29
N ARG A 17 4.28 3.74 -3.42
CA ARG A 17 5.06 4.99 -3.48
C ARG A 17 5.88 5.08 -4.76
N GLU A 18 6.57 4.01 -5.14
CA GLU A 18 7.37 3.95 -6.37
C GLU A 18 6.50 4.17 -7.61
N ALA A 19 5.33 3.53 -7.67
CA ALA A 19 4.40 3.72 -8.77
C ALA A 19 3.83 5.13 -8.82
N ARG A 20 3.52 5.74 -7.66
CA ARG A 20 3.11 7.15 -7.58
C ARG A 20 4.18 8.07 -8.17
N ILE A 21 5.44 7.89 -7.76
CA ILE A 21 6.57 8.69 -8.25
C ILE A 21 6.79 8.48 -9.74
N ALA A 22 6.75 7.22 -10.22
CA ALA A 22 6.93 6.90 -11.64
C ALA A 22 5.85 7.52 -12.54
N LYS A 23 4.64 7.73 -12.01
CA LYS A 23 3.53 8.40 -12.71
C LYS A 23 3.52 9.91 -12.55
N GLY A 24 4.45 10.50 -11.79
CA GLY A 24 4.47 11.94 -11.52
C GLY A 24 3.30 12.42 -10.68
N VAL A 25 2.60 11.53 -9.98
CA VAL A 25 1.43 11.88 -9.14
C VAL A 25 1.94 12.43 -7.80
N THR A 26 1.43 13.58 -7.37
CA THR A 26 1.82 14.17 -6.07
C THR A 26 1.09 13.47 -4.92
N GLN A 27 1.62 13.55 -3.69
CA GLN A 27 0.90 13.05 -2.51
C GLN A 27 -0.43 13.79 -2.32
N GLU A 28 -0.46 15.09 -2.63
CA GLU A 28 -1.66 15.93 -2.53
C GLU A 28 -2.75 15.53 -3.52
N SER A 29 -2.43 15.37 -4.80
CA SER A 29 -3.40 14.92 -5.81
C SER A 29 -3.97 13.53 -5.51
N LEU A 30 -3.13 12.60 -5.03
CA LEU A 30 -3.57 11.27 -4.64
C LEU A 30 -4.46 11.29 -3.38
N ALA A 31 -4.15 12.14 -2.40
CA ALA A 31 -4.96 12.32 -1.21
C ALA A 31 -6.32 12.97 -1.54
N GLN A 32 -6.32 13.98 -2.42
CA GLN A 32 -7.52 14.68 -2.86
C GLN A 32 -8.49 13.74 -3.59
N ALA A 33 -7.96 12.83 -4.43
CA ALA A 33 -8.77 11.81 -5.10
C ALA A 33 -9.43 10.81 -4.11
N LEU A 34 -8.96 10.75 -2.87
CA LEU A 34 -9.54 9.96 -1.78
C LEU A 34 -10.37 10.78 -0.79
N ASP A 35 -10.57 12.07 -1.04
CA ASP A 35 -11.18 13.01 -0.09
C ASP A 35 -10.47 13.01 1.28
N ARG A 36 -9.12 13.03 1.24
CA ARG A 36 -8.24 13.03 2.41
C ARG A 36 -7.24 14.18 2.35
N PRO A 37 -6.75 14.68 3.51
CA PRO A 37 -5.64 15.62 3.53
C PRO A 37 -4.35 14.96 3.02
N GLN A 38 -3.44 15.73 2.41
CA GLN A 38 -2.13 15.24 1.94
C GLN A 38 -1.35 14.47 3.01
N SER A 39 -1.47 14.88 4.28
CA SER A 39 -0.82 14.22 5.42
C SER A 39 -1.22 12.75 5.60
N PHE A 40 -2.39 12.33 5.08
CA PHE A 40 -2.79 10.93 5.02
C PHE A 40 -1.78 10.10 4.22
N ILE A 41 -1.46 10.54 3.00
CA ILE A 41 -0.53 9.83 2.11
C ILE A 41 0.89 9.90 2.67
N ALA A 42 1.31 11.06 3.19
CA ALA A 42 2.63 11.19 3.82
C ALA A 42 2.81 10.21 4.99
N LYS A 43 1.83 10.14 5.90
CA LYS A 43 1.89 9.21 7.04
C LYS A 43 1.88 7.75 6.60
N VAL A 44 1.13 7.40 5.55
CA VAL A 44 1.15 6.05 4.98
C VAL A 44 2.53 5.73 4.40
N GLU A 45 3.08 6.61 3.57
CA GLU A 45 4.38 6.41 2.91
C GLU A 45 5.57 6.42 3.87
N ASN A 46 5.43 7.07 5.03
CA ASN A 46 6.41 7.07 6.11
C ASN A 46 6.22 5.91 7.11
N GLY A 47 5.15 5.11 6.98
CA GLY A 47 4.85 4.03 7.92
C GLY A 47 4.32 4.51 9.28
N GLU A 48 3.89 5.76 9.39
CA GLU A 48 3.28 6.35 10.60
C GLU A 48 1.77 6.03 10.68
N ARG A 49 1.14 5.68 9.56
CA ARG A 49 -0.27 5.28 9.48
C ARG A 49 -0.42 3.95 8.74
N ARG A 50 -1.23 3.07 9.31
CA ARG A 50 -1.65 1.84 8.64
C ARG A 50 -2.68 2.13 7.54
N LEU A 51 -2.45 1.55 6.38
CA LEU A 51 -3.37 1.51 5.26
C LEU A 51 -4.19 0.23 5.36
N ASP A 52 -5.52 0.35 5.43
CA ASP A 52 -6.37 -0.84 5.39
C ASP A 52 -6.51 -1.38 3.96
N ILE A 53 -7.17 -2.53 3.81
CA ILE A 53 -7.27 -3.22 2.52
C ILE A 53 -8.12 -2.46 1.49
N VAL A 54 -9.16 -1.75 1.95
CA VAL A 54 -10.05 -0.99 1.08
C VAL A 54 -9.31 0.25 0.58
N GLU A 55 -8.64 0.97 1.49
CA GLU A 55 -7.78 2.11 1.15
C GLU A 55 -6.65 1.70 0.19
N PHE A 56 -6.02 0.54 0.43
CA PHE A 56 -5.02 -0.04 -0.46
C PHE A 56 -5.56 -0.29 -1.87
N VAL A 57 -6.73 -0.91 -2.01
CA VAL A 57 -7.35 -1.18 -3.31
C VAL A 57 -7.66 0.13 -4.04
N HIS A 58 -8.18 1.14 -3.34
CA HIS A 58 -8.46 2.44 -3.94
C HIS A 58 -7.17 3.15 -4.40
N LEU A 59 -6.13 3.19 -3.56
CA LEU A 59 -4.85 3.78 -3.94
C LEU A 59 -4.21 3.08 -5.14
N ALA A 60 -4.17 1.75 -5.15
CA ALA A 60 -3.62 1.00 -6.26
C ALA A 60 -4.36 1.30 -7.56
N ARG A 61 -5.70 1.37 -7.53
CA ARG A 61 -6.52 1.69 -8.71
C ARG A 61 -6.35 3.13 -9.19
N LEU A 62 -6.28 4.10 -8.29
CA LEU A 62 -5.99 5.50 -8.63
C LEU A 62 -4.62 5.63 -9.30
N LEU A 63 -3.65 4.83 -8.85
CA LEU A 63 -2.34 4.70 -9.48
C LEU A 63 -2.35 3.77 -10.70
N SER A 64 -3.51 3.32 -11.19
CA SER A 64 -3.69 2.37 -12.30
C SER A 64 -2.78 1.13 -12.20
N ILE A 65 -2.71 0.56 -11.00
CA ILE A 65 -2.05 -0.71 -10.69
C ILE A 65 -3.13 -1.73 -10.33
N ASP A 66 -3.01 -2.95 -10.84
CA ASP A 66 -3.82 -4.07 -10.35
C ASP A 66 -3.40 -4.41 -8.90
N PRO A 67 -4.28 -4.29 -7.89
CA PRO A 67 -3.95 -4.60 -6.50
C PRO A 67 -3.41 -6.02 -6.30
N ILE A 68 -3.89 -6.98 -7.10
CA ILE A 68 -3.46 -8.38 -7.00
C ILE A 68 -1.97 -8.52 -7.35
N SER A 69 -1.48 -7.73 -8.29
CA SER A 69 -0.06 -7.71 -8.68
C SER A 69 0.86 -7.28 -7.54
N ILE A 70 0.40 -6.41 -6.62
CA ILE A 70 1.17 -6.00 -5.44
C ILE A 70 1.08 -7.09 -4.37
N ILE A 71 -0.11 -7.67 -4.15
CA ILE A 71 -0.31 -8.75 -3.19
C ILE A 71 0.57 -9.96 -3.54
N GLY A 72 0.68 -10.31 -4.83
CA GLY A 72 1.52 -11.41 -5.30
C GLY A 72 3.03 -11.23 -5.04
N LYS A 73 3.49 -10.00 -4.72
CA LYS A 73 4.89 -9.73 -4.34
C LYS A 73 5.17 -9.98 -2.85
N ILE A 74 4.14 -10.24 -2.06
CA ILE A 74 4.29 -10.54 -0.63
C ILE A 74 4.79 -11.98 -0.49
N PRO A 75 5.96 -12.21 0.13
CA PRO A 75 6.50 -13.56 0.27
C PRO A 75 5.61 -14.42 1.19
N ALA A 76 5.33 -15.65 0.76
CA ALA A 76 4.67 -16.63 1.60
C ALA A 76 5.64 -17.10 2.71
N LYS A 77 5.39 -16.71 3.96
CA LYS A 77 6.17 -17.16 5.13
C LYS A 77 5.64 -18.44 5.76
N HIS A 78 4.37 -18.77 5.51
CA HIS A 78 3.68 -19.88 6.15
C HIS A 78 3.22 -20.89 5.12
N LYS A 79 3.30 -22.18 5.47
CA LYS A 79 2.72 -23.27 4.68
C LYS A 79 1.20 -23.29 4.87
N PRO A 80 0.41 -23.68 3.85
CA PRO A 80 -1.03 -23.89 4.03
C PRO A 80 -1.28 -24.93 5.12
N LEU A 81 -2.34 -24.73 5.90
CA LEU A 81 -2.78 -25.73 6.86
C LEU A 81 -3.23 -26.98 6.09
N SER A 82 -2.66 -28.13 6.41
CA SER A 82 -3.17 -29.40 5.90
C SER A 82 -4.54 -29.69 6.50
N ALA A 83 -5.50 -30.10 5.67
CA ALA A 83 -6.76 -30.67 6.16
C ALA A 83 -6.45 -31.92 7.00
N LYS A 84 -7.16 -32.09 8.12
CA LYS A 84 -7.16 -33.34 8.88
C LYS A 84 -7.91 -34.42 8.12
#